data_AF-A0A534R415-F1
#
_entry.id   AF-A0A534R415-F1
#
_cell.length_a   1.000
_cell.length_b   1.000
_cell.length_c   1.000
_cell.angle_alpha   90.00
_cell.angle_beta   90.00
_cell.angle_gamma   90.00
#
_symmetry.space_group_name_H-M   'P 1'
#
loop_
_entity.id
_entity.type
_entity.pdbx_description
1 polymer ?
#
loop_
_entity_poly.entity_id
_entity_poly.type
_entity_poly.pdbx_seq_one_letter_code
_entity_poly.pdbx_strand_id
1 'polypeptide(L)'
;MRGWRLALVLALAAVSAAAVSLAGRLLVVADPLPPSADAIVVLAGSIPTRVLEAADLYRTGLAPRVVVTRERLARGESVLRVRGVHIPESDELTIAALEQLGVPAHAIVRLRRRARSTESEART
;
A
#
# COMPACT_ATOMS: atom_id res chain seq x y z
N MET A 1 7.37 -29.87 38.06
CA MET A 1 7.52 -30.35 36.66
C MET A 1 6.64 -29.66 35.61
N ARG A 2 5.60 -28.87 35.97
CA ARG A 2 4.75 -28.16 34.97
C ARG A 2 5.26 -26.76 34.56
N GLY A 3 5.95 -26.05 35.46
CA GLY A 3 6.42 -24.68 35.22
C GLY A 3 7.46 -24.51 34.12
N TRP A 4 8.41 -25.46 33.97
CA TRP A 4 9.46 -25.35 32.94
C TRP A 4 8.91 -25.46 31.51
N ARG A 5 7.84 -26.26 31.29
CA ARG A 5 7.17 -26.36 29.98
C ARG A 5 6.49 -25.05 29.60
N LEU A 6 5.81 -24.41 30.56
CA LEU A 6 5.20 -23.09 30.35
C LEU A 6 6.27 -22.04 30.04
N ALA A 7 7.37 -22.03 30.81
CA ALA A 7 8.49 -21.12 30.56
C ALA A 7 9.10 -21.32 29.16
N LEU A 8 9.26 -22.56 28.70
CA LEU A 8 9.74 -22.85 27.34
C LEU A 8 8.77 -22.38 26.26
N VAL A 9 7.46 -22.59 26.44
CA VAL A 9 6.45 -22.12 25.48
C VAL A 9 6.46 -20.59 25.39
N LEU A 10 6.54 -19.90 26.54
CA LEU A 10 6.62 -18.44 26.57
C LEU A 10 7.92 -17.92 25.93
N ALA A 11 9.05 -18.57 26.21
CA ALA A 11 10.34 -18.21 25.61
C ALA A 11 10.31 -18.40 24.08
N LEU A 12 9.78 -19.53 23.60
CA LEU A 12 9.65 -19.79 22.17
C LEU A 12 8.72 -18.76 21.50
N ALA A 13 7.57 -18.46 22.11
CA ALA A 13 6.64 -17.45 21.60
C ALA A 13 7.31 -16.06 21.51
N ALA A 14 8.08 -15.67 22.53
CA ALA A 14 8.82 -14.41 22.52
C ALA A 14 9.88 -14.35 21.41
N VAL A 15 10.66 -15.43 21.24
CA VAL A 15 11.66 -15.53 20.16
C VAL A 15 10.99 -15.49 18.79
N SER A 16 9.90 -16.22 18.59
CA SER A 16 9.14 -16.21 17.34
C SER A 16 8.58 -14.82 17.03
N ALA A 17 8.00 -14.13 18.01
CA ALA A 17 7.48 -12.77 17.83
C ALA A 17 8.60 -11.79 17.43
N ALA A 18 9.76 -11.86 18.09
CA ALA A 18 10.92 -11.06 17.76
C ALA A 18 11.45 -11.35 16.35
N ALA A 19 11.54 -12.64 15.97
CA ALA A 19 12.00 -13.06 14.66
C ALA A 19 11.08 -12.59 13.53
N VAL A 20 9.76 -12.67 13.70
CA VAL A 20 8.79 -12.18 12.70
C VAL A 20 8.89 -10.66 12.54
N SER A 21 9.01 -9.92 13.64
CA SER A 21 9.20 -8.47 13.59
C SER A 21 10.51 -8.08 12.88
N LEU A 22 11.61 -8.78 13.19
CA LEU A 22 12.90 -8.54 12.54
C LEU A 22 12.84 -8.86 11.05
N ALA A 23 12.26 -9.99 10.68
CA ALA A 23 12.06 -10.37 9.27
C ALA A 23 11.29 -9.29 8.50
N GLY A 24 10.21 -8.74 9.09
CA GLY A 24 9.48 -7.63 8.49
C GLY A 24 10.33 -6.38 8.25
N ARG A 25 11.18 -6.01 9.20
CA ARG A 25 12.09 -4.86 9.05
C ARG A 25 13.16 -5.08 7.99
N LEU A 26 13.68 -6.31 7.86
CA LEU A 26 14.66 -6.65 6.84
C LEU A 26 14.11 -6.60 5.41
N LEU A 27 12.78 -6.69 5.24
CA LEU A 27 12.13 -6.56 3.94
C LEU A 27 11.94 -5.10 3.50
N VAL A 28 12.15 -4.13 4.39
CA VAL A 28 11.95 -2.71 4.10
C VAL A 28 13.30 -2.01 3.94
N VAL A 29 13.60 -1.61 2.70
CA VAL A 29 14.73 -0.74 2.38
C VAL A 29 14.17 0.61 1.98
N ALA A 30 14.51 1.65 2.75
CA ALA A 30 14.12 3.02 2.47
C ALA A 30 15.29 3.74 1.80
N ASP A 31 15.26 3.80 0.47
CA ASP A 31 16.24 4.57 -0.29
C ASP A 31 16.10 6.07 0.03
N PRO A 32 17.21 6.84 0.04
CA PRO A 32 17.13 8.28 0.23
C PRO A 32 16.24 8.93 -0.83
N LEU A 33 15.39 9.86 -0.40
CA LEU A 33 14.58 10.63 -1.35
C LEU A 33 15.49 11.49 -2.24
N PRO A 34 15.24 11.51 -3.56
CA PRO A 34 15.97 12.41 -4.45
C PRO A 34 15.57 13.87 -4.19
N PRO A 35 16.34 14.86 -4.67
CA PRO A 35 15.96 16.27 -4.55
C PRO A 35 14.66 16.62 -5.28
N SER A 36 14.33 15.86 -6.33
CA SER A 36 13.10 15.99 -7.11
C SER A 36 12.80 14.69 -7.84
N ALA A 37 11.53 14.48 -8.21
CA ALA A 37 11.08 13.37 -9.03
C ALA A 37 9.95 13.80 -9.97
N ASP A 38 9.72 13.03 -11.04
CA ASP A 38 8.63 13.31 -11.98
C ASP A 38 7.25 12.89 -11.43
N ALA A 39 7.22 11.87 -10.56
CA ALA A 39 6.00 11.33 -9.97
C ALA A 39 6.24 10.60 -8.64
N ILE A 40 5.21 10.59 -7.79
CA ILE A 40 5.06 9.71 -6.63
C ILE A 40 4.13 8.56 -7.03
N VAL A 41 4.59 7.31 -6.97
CA VAL A 41 3.79 6.16 -7.39
C VAL A 41 3.23 5.41 -6.16
N VAL A 42 1.90 5.41 -6.03
CA VAL A 42 1.16 4.68 -4.99
C VAL A 42 0.81 3.29 -5.51
N LEU A 43 1.57 2.31 -5.03
CA LEU A 43 1.35 0.89 -5.33
C LEU A 43 0.15 0.31 -4.56
N ALA A 44 -0.31 -0.86 -4.99
CA ALA A 44 -1.36 -1.69 -4.40
C ALA A 44 -1.02 -2.23 -3.01
N GLY A 45 -1.90 -2.00 -2.01
CA GLY A 45 -1.70 -2.46 -0.63
C GLY A 45 -2.39 -1.57 0.40
N SER A 46 -1.81 -1.44 1.59
CA SER A 46 -2.36 -0.64 2.70
C SER A 46 -2.60 0.82 2.27
N ILE A 47 -3.87 1.21 2.16
CA ILE A 47 -4.29 2.57 1.78
C ILE A 47 -3.85 3.61 2.83
N PRO A 48 -4.16 3.45 4.14
CA PRO A 48 -3.93 4.53 5.11
C PRO A 48 -2.46 4.96 5.18
N THR A 49 -1.53 4.01 5.20
CA THR A 49 -0.11 4.31 5.31
C THR A 49 0.44 4.96 4.05
N ARG A 50 -0.01 4.53 2.86
CA ARG A 50 0.56 4.98 1.58
C ARG A 50 0.00 6.31 1.13
N VAL A 51 -1.27 6.56 1.41
CA VAL A 51 -1.91 7.83 1.07
C VAL A 51 -1.37 8.98 1.92
N LEU A 52 -1.13 8.75 3.22
CA LEU A 52 -0.51 9.74 4.10
C LEU A 52 0.89 10.13 3.60
N GLU A 53 1.74 9.14 3.33
CA GLU A 53 3.10 9.38 2.82
C GLU A 53 3.07 10.11 1.46
N ALA A 54 2.25 9.66 0.52
CA ALA A 54 2.17 10.28 -0.81
C ALA A 54 1.67 11.73 -0.76
N ALA A 55 0.71 12.04 0.11
CA ALA A 55 0.23 13.39 0.31
C ALA A 55 1.31 14.29 0.93
N ASP A 56 2.07 13.77 1.90
CA ASP A 56 3.17 14.49 2.53
C ASP A 56 4.30 14.79 1.54
N LEU A 57 4.70 13.80 0.72
CA LEU A 57 5.71 13.98 -0.34
C LEU A 57 5.23 14.95 -1.44
N TYR A 58 3.95 14.93 -1.79
CA TYR A 58 3.40 15.90 -2.74
C TYR A 58 3.45 17.32 -2.15
N ARG A 59 3.08 17.47 -0.87
CA ARG A 59 3.06 18.76 -0.17
C ARG A 59 4.45 19.37 -0.01
N THR A 60 5.50 18.57 0.11
CA THR A 60 6.90 19.06 0.13
C THR A 60 7.40 19.50 -1.25
N GLY A 61 6.61 19.27 -2.31
CA GLY A 61 6.97 19.60 -3.68
C GLY A 61 7.92 18.60 -4.34
N LEU A 62 8.07 17.39 -3.78
CA LEU A 62 9.00 16.39 -4.30
C LEU A 62 8.70 16.01 -5.75
N ALA A 63 7.41 15.89 -6.10
CA ALA A 63 6.98 15.58 -7.44
C ALA A 63 5.66 16.28 -7.79
N PRO A 64 5.44 16.66 -9.06
CA PRO A 64 4.23 17.35 -9.49
C PRO A 64 3.01 16.43 -9.66
N ARG A 65 3.20 15.10 -9.64
CA ARG A 65 2.14 14.10 -9.92
C ARG A 65 2.14 12.98 -8.90
N VAL A 66 0.94 12.49 -8.58
CA VAL A 66 0.73 11.27 -7.79
C VAL A 66 0.05 10.23 -8.67
N VAL A 67 0.75 9.14 -8.98
CA VAL A 67 0.26 8.04 -9.81
C VAL A 67 -0.36 6.98 -8.92
N VAL A 68 -1.61 6.62 -9.17
CA VAL A 68 -2.33 5.58 -8.43
C VAL A 68 -2.46 4.33 -9.31
N THR A 69 -1.87 3.24 -8.85
CA THR A 69 -1.98 1.92 -9.51
C THR A 69 -3.37 1.33 -9.31
N ARG A 70 -3.75 0.38 -10.16
CA ARG A 70 -5.06 -0.29 -10.09
C ARG A 70 -4.89 -1.79 -9.89
N GLU A 71 -5.54 -2.32 -8.87
CA GLU A 71 -5.48 -3.74 -8.55
C GLU A 71 -6.41 -4.58 -9.43
N ARG A 72 -6.09 -5.88 -9.53
CA ARG A 72 -7.04 -6.88 -10.01
C ARG A 72 -8.16 -7.02 -8.98
N LEU A 73 -9.38 -6.86 -9.46
CA LEU A 73 -10.57 -7.12 -8.67
C LEU A 73 -10.60 -8.54 -8.12
N ALA A 74 -11.07 -8.66 -6.88
CA ALA A 74 -11.38 -9.95 -6.31
C ALA A 74 -12.49 -10.63 -7.12
N ARG A 75 -12.54 -11.97 -7.06
CA ARG A 75 -13.56 -12.74 -7.78
C ARG A 75 -14.97 -12.36 -7.33
N GLY A 76 -15.18 -12.17 -6.02
CA GLY A 76 -16.47 -11.75 -5.46
C GLY A 76 -16.92 -10.38 -5.94
N GLU A 77 -16.03 -9.38 -5.92
CA GLU A 77 -16.31 -8.02 -6.40
C GLU A 77 -16.69 -8.00 -7.88
N SER A 78 -16.03 -8.83 -8.69
CA SER A 78 -16.36 -8.93 -10.11
C SER A 78 -17.78 -9.46 -10.33
N VAL A 79 -18.24 -10.43 -9.53
CA VAL A 79 -19.61 -10.96 -9.58
C VAL A 79 -20.62 -9.90 -9.12
N LEU A 80 -20.30 -9.16 -8.06
CA LEU A 80 -21.15 -8.07 -7.55
C LEU A 80 -21.33 -6.98 -8.60
N ARG A 81 -20.24 -6.55 -9.26
CA ARG A 81 -20.31 -5.54 -10.31
C ARG A 81 -21.16 -5.97 -11.50
N VAL A 82 -21.07 -7.23 -11.94
CA VAL A 82 -21.92 -7.77 -13.01
C VAL A 82 -23.41 -7.74 -12.62
N ARG A 83 -23.72 -7.81 -11.32
CA ARG A 83 -25.08 -7.69 -10.78
C ARG A 83 -25.50 -6.24 -10.47
N GLY A 84 -24.73 -5.25 -10.93
CA GLY A 84 -25.02 -3.83 -10.71
C GLY A 84 -24.68 -3.30 -9.31
N VAL A 85 -23.99 -4.09 -8.47
CA VAL A 85 -23.52 -3.63 -7.16
C VAL A 85 -22.12 -3.04 -7.31
N HIS A 86 -22.00 -1.73 -7.12
CA HIS A 86 -20.71 -1.03 -7.12
C HIS A 86 -20.13 -0.96 -5.72
N ILE A 87 -19.00 -1.64 -5.51
CA ILE A 87 -18.17 -1.48 -4.31
C ILE A 87 -16.95 -0.65 -4.73
N PRO A 88 -16.64 0.45 -4.02
CA PRO A 88 -15.46 1.25 -4.30
C PRO A 88 -14.20 0.38 -4.32
N GLU A 89 -13.43 0.50 -5.41
CA GLU A 89 -12.15 -0.19 -5.56
C GLU A 89 -11.05 0.48 -4.72
N SER A 90 -9.96 -0.24 -4.42
CA SER A 90 -8.85 0.29 -3.61
C SER A 90 -8.29 1.61 -4.14
N ASP A 91 -8.19 1.73 -5.47
CA ASP A 91 -7.69 2.93 -6.15
C ASP A 91 -8.70 4.08 -6.08
N GLU A 92 -10.01 3.80 -6.08
CA GLU A 92 -11.05 4.84 -5.88
C GLU A 92 -10.99 5.40 -4.47
N LEU A 93 -10.83 4.54 -3.47
CA LEU A 93 -10.63 4.93 -2.08
C LEU A 93 -9.32 5.71 -1.88
N THR A 94 -8.25 5.30 -2.57
CA THR A 94 -6.94 5.96 -2.54
C THR A 94 -7.02 7.39 -3.11
N ILE A 95 -7.66 7.55 -4.28
CA ILE A 95 -7.87 8.86 -4.91
C ILE A 95 -8.71 9.76 -4.00
N ALA A 96 -9.83 9.26 -3.49
CA ALA A 96 -10.70 10.03 -2.60
C ALA A 96 -9.97 10.50 -1.33
N ALA A 97 -9.11 9.67 -0.76
CA ALA A 97 -8.31 10.03 0.41
C ALA A 97 -7.20 11.05 0.07
N LEU A 98 -6.51 10.91 -1.07
CA LEU A 98 -5.51 11.90 -1.54
C LEU A 98 -6.13 13.28 -1.78
N GLU A 99 -7.32 13.33 -2.40
CA GLU A 99 -8.07 14.57 -2.62
C GLU A 99 -8.45 15.24 -1.28
N GLN A 100 -8.92 14.46 -0.31
CA GLN A 100 -9.23 14.95 1.04
C GLN A 100 -8.00 15.43 1.81
N LEU A 101 -6.82 14.89 1.51
CA LEU A 101 -5.54 15.37 2.04
C LEU A 101 -4.95 16.57 1.29
N GLY A 102 -5.67 17.09 0.29
CA GLY A 102 -5.31 18.32 -0.43
C GLY A 102 -4.48 18.12 -1.70
N VAL A 103 -4.31 16.88 -2.18
CA VAL A 103 -3.72 16.64 -3.50
C VAL A 103 -4.79 16.97 -4.56
N PRO A 104 -4.57 17.93 -5.47
CA PRO A 104 -5.60 18.33 -6.41
C PRO A 104 -5.83 17.24 -7.46
N ALA A 105 -7.09 17.04 -7.87
CA ALA A 105 -7.49 15.99 -8.80
C ALA A 105 -6.67 15.96 -10.10
N HIS A 106 -6.28 17.13 -10.63
CA HIS A 106 -5.46 17.20 -11.84
C HIS A 106 -4.03 16.68 -11.65
N ALA A 107 -3.49 16.65 -10.43
CA ALA A 107 -2.18 16.07 -10.12
C ALA A 107 -2.23 14.55 -9.93
N ILE A 108 -3.43 13.96 -9.79
CA ILE A 108 -3.61 12.54 -9.57
C ILE A 108 -3.80 11.82 -10.91
N VAL A 109 -2.98 10.80 -11.16
CA VAL A 109 -3.01 10.00 -12.39
C VAL A 109 -3.37 8.56 -12.04
N ARG A 110 -4.60 8.15 -12.37
CA ARG A 110 -5.05 6.76 -12.22
C ARG A 110 -4.58 5.92 -13.40
N LEU A 111 -3.84 4.83 -13.15
CA LEU A 111 -3.44 3.90 -14.21
C LEU A 111 -4.64 3.12 -14.76
N ARG A 112 -4.70 2.98 -16.09
CA ARG A 112 -5.78 2.27 -16.78
C ARG A 112 -5.68 0.75 -16.63
N ARG A 113 -4.46 0.23 -16.69
CA ARG A 113 -4.18 -1.21 -16.64
C ARG A 113 -4.24 -1.69 -15.19
N ARG A 114 -4.86 -2.85 -15.00
CA ARG A 114 -4.89 -3.53 -13.70
C ARG A 114 -3.67 -4.42 -13.55
N ALA A 115 -2.94 -4.23 -12.45
CA ALA A 115 -1.89 -5.14 -12.03
C ALA A 115 -2.49 -6.49 -11.58
N ARG A 116 -1.87 -7.59 -11.98
CA ARG A 116 -2.22 -8.96 -11.55
C ARG A 116 -1.25 -9.53 -10.52
N SER A 117 -0.08 -8.93 -10.42
CA SER A 117 1.04 -9.25 -9.53
C SER A 117 1.89 -8.00 -9.33
N THR A 118 2.75 -8.01 -8.31
CA THR A 118 3.77 -6.97 -8.09
C THR A 118 4.68 -6.79 -9.30
N GLU A 119 5.06 -7.87 -9.98
CA GLU A 119 5.85 -7.78 -11.22
C GLU A 119 5.09 -7.04 -12.33
N SER A 120 3.80 -7.34 -12.53
CA SER A 120 3.01 -6.67 -13.55
C SER A 120 2.73 -5.19 -13.23
N GLU A 121 2.70 -4.86 -11.93
CA GLU A 121 2.54 -3.49 -11.45
C GLU A 121 3.76 -2.65 -11.84
N ALA A 122 4.97 -3.17 -11.63
CA ALA A 122 6.22 -2.52 -12.00
C ALA A 122 6.40 -2.34 -13.53
N ARG A 123 5.71 -3.15 -14.35
CA ARG A 123 5.75 -3.08 -15.83
C ARG A 123 4.61 -2.25 -16.45
N THR A 124 3.74 -1.65 -15.64
CA THR A 124 2.61 -0.85 -16.14
C THR A 124 3.03 0.59 -16.36
#